data_AF-A0A9D1WWR6-F1
#
_entry.id   AF-A0A9D1WWR6-F1
#
_cell.length_a   1.000
_cell.length_b   1.000
_cell.length_c   1.000
_cell.angle_alpha   90.00
_cell.angle_beta   90.00
_cell.angle_gamma   90.00
#
_symmetry.space_group_name_H-M   'P 1'
#
loop_
_entity.id
_entity.type
_entity.pdbx_description
1 polymer ?
#
loop_
_entity_poly.entity_id
_entity_poly.type
_entity_poly.pdbx_seq_one_letter_code
_entity_poly.pdbx_strand_id
1 'polypeptide(L)' 'MTTSDMIRQLCETMDISLAELCRRIGQTPQNFNKKLKRETVSFEELITIASVLNVKYEQAFVLPNGEKIGKAR' A
#
# COMPACT_ATOMS: atom_id res chain seq x y z
N MET A 1 -1.97 -6.61 -12.22
CA MET A 1 -2.39 -5.60 -11.23
C MET A 1 -1.17 -4.80 -10.83
N THR A 2 -1.19 -3.49 -11.00
CA THR A 2 -0.09 -2.59 -10.56
C THR A 2 -0.20 -2.26 -9.08
N THR A 3 0.82 -1.64 -8.48
CA THR A 3 0.74 -1.17 -7.10
C THR A 3 -0.36 -0.11 -6.96
N SER A 4 -0.53 0.74 -7.98
CA SER A 4 -1.60 1.72 -7.99
C SER A 4 -3.00 1.11 -8.06
N ASP A 5 -3.19 0.05 -8.84
CA ASP A 5 -4.48 -0.66 -8.91
C ASP A 5 -4.83 -1.27 -7.54
N MET A 6 -3.85 -1.90 -6.87
CA MET A 6 -4.03 -2.44 -5.52
C MET A 6 -4.47 -1.38 -4.52
N ILE A 7 -3.83 -0.21 -4.52
CA ILE A 7 -4.15 0.88 -3.60
C ILE A 7 -5.55 1.42 -3.85
N ARG A 8 -5.96 1.55 -5.13
CA ARG A 8 -7.32 2.01 -5.48
C ARG A 8 -8.38 1.00 -5.04
N GLN A 9 -8.17 -0.27 -5.34
CA GLN A 9 -9.08 -1.34 -4.92
C GLN A 9 -9.17 -1.45 -3.39
N LEU A 10 -8.06 -1.23 -2.67
CA LEU A 10 -8.07 -1.15 -1.20
C LEU A 10 -8.93 0.02 -0.70
N CYS A 11 -8.82 1.21 -1.31
CA CYS A 11 -9.65 2.36 -0.95
C CYS A 11 -11.14 2.07 -1.18
N GLU A 12 -11.49 1.47 -2.32
CA GLU A 12 -12.87 1.06 -2.64
C GLU A 12 -13.40 0.03 -1.64
N THR A 13 -12.60 -0.98 -1.30
CA THR A 13 -12.99 -2.03 -0.34
C THR A 13 -13.21 -1.49 1.07
N MET A 14 -12.41 -0.49 1.47
CA MET A 14 -12.49 0.16 2.78
C MET A 14 -13.51 1.30 2.83
N ASP A 15 -14.23 1.57 1.73
CA ASP A 15 -15.18 2.68 1.57
C ASP A 15 -14.58 4.05 1.93
N ILE A 16 -13.33 4.30 1.48
CA ILE A 16 -12.66 5.59 1.66
C ILE A 16 -12.20 6.17 0.33
N SER A 17 -12.16 7.50 0.25
CA SER A 17 -11.56 8.18 -0.89
C SER A 17 -10.03 8.09 -0.86
N LEU A 18 -9.41 8.12 -2.05
CA LEU A 18 -7.95 8.22 -2.14
C LEU A 18 -7.40 9.48 -1.46
N ALA A 19 -8.16 10.58 -1.47
CA ALA A 19 -7.79 11.81 -0.79
C ALA A 19 -7.77 11.66 0.74
N GLU A 20 -8.72 10.90 1.29
CA GLU A 20 -8.75 10.53 2.70
C GLU A 20 -7.54 9.67 3.06
N LEU A 21 -7.22 8.66 2.25
CA LEU A 21 -6.00 7.86 2.45
C LEU A 21 -4.76 8.74 2.50
N CYS A 22 -4.61 9.68 1.56
CA CYS A 22 -3.47 10.60 1.51
C CYS A 22 -3.32 11.38 2.83
N ARG A 23 -4.43 11.89 3.38
CA ARG A 23 -4.44 12.61 4.66
C ARG A 23 -3.99 11.72 5.82
N ARG A 24 -4.47 10.48 5.88
CA ARG A 24 -4.10 9.51 6.93
C ARG A 24 -2.62 9.17 6.93
N ILE A 25 -2.00 9.07 5.76
CA ILE A 25 -0.56 8.79 5.62
C ILE A 25 0.31 10.06 5.66
N GLY A 26 -0.26 11.23 5.96
CA GLY A 26 0.48 12.49 6.07
C GLY A 26 0.99 13.04 4.73
N GLN A 27 0.36 12.70 3.60
CA GLN A 27 0.74 13.17 2.27
C GLN A 27 -0.33 14.04 1.61
N THR A 28 0.11 14.91 0.71
CA THR A 28 -0.83 15.64 -0.15
C THR A 28 -1.33 14.73 -1.28
N PRO A 29 -2.61 14.85 -1.69
CA PRO A 29 -3.14 14.10 -2.82
C PRO A 29 -2.34 14.30 -4.11
N GLN A 30 -1.76 15.48 -4.33
CA GLN A 30 -0.96 15.80 -5.51
C GLN A 30 0.35 15.01 -5.55
N ASN A 31 1.06 14.89 -4.41
CA ASN A 31 2.29 14.10 -4.33
C ASN A 31 1.99 12.62 -4.53
N PHE A 32 0.98 12.11 -3.81
CA PHE A 32 0.66 10.70 -3.85
C PHE A 32 0.14 10.27 -5.22
N ASN A 33 -0.71 11.05 -5.88
CA ASN A 33 -1.15 10.77 -7.25
C ASN A 33 0.01 10.75 -8.26
N LYS A 34 1.05 11.59 -8.08
CA LYS A 34 2.26 11.52 -8.92
C LYS A 34 3.01 10.21 -8.70
N LYS A 35 3.11 9.73 -7.45
CA LYS A 35 3.74 8.44 -7.13
C LYS A 35 2.96 7.27 -7.73
N LEU A 36 1.63 7.29 -7.63
CA LEU A 36 0.77 6.28 -8.26
C LEU A 36 0.99 6.28 -9.78
N LYS A 37 0.91 7.44 -10.44
CA LYS A 37 1.12 7.53 -11.90
C LYS A 37 2.51 7.03 -12.34
N ARG A 38 3.54 7.19 -11.51
CA ARG A 38 4.92 6.78 -11.80
C ARG A 38 5.25 5.36 -11.33
N GLU A 39 4.32 4.69 -10.64
CA GLU A 39 4.56 3.39 -9.97
C GLU A 39 5.76 3.45 -9.00
N THR A 40 5.87 4.52 -8.22
CA THR A 40 6.98 4.75 -7.28
C THR A 40 6.54 4.80 -5.82
N VAL A 41 5.47 4.10 -5.44
CA VAL A 41 5.07 3.95 -4.04
C VAL A 41 6.02 2.95 -3.38
N SER A 42 6.71 3.37 -2.31
CA SER A 42 7.70 2.52 -1.65
C SER A 42 7.05 1.44 -0.78
N PHE A 43 7.83 0.41 -0.43
CA PHE A 43 7.41 -0.59 0.55
C PHE A 43 7.01 0.02 1.90
N GLU A 44 7.77 1.01 2.37
CA GLU A 44 7.49 1.69 3.65
C GLU A 44 6.16 2.45 3.60
N GLU A 45 5.81 3.02 2.44
CA GLU A 45 4.51 3.64 2.22
C GLU A 45 3.39 2.61 2.26
N LEU A 46 3.58 1.43 1.66
CA LEU A 46 2.59 0.34 1.71
C LEU A 46 2.36 -0.16 3.14
N ILE A 47 3.42 -0.29 3.94
CA ILE A 47 3.31 -0.61 5.37
C ILE A 47 2.59 0.50 6.14
N THR A 48 2.88 1.76 5.84
CA THR A 48 2.20 2.91 6.46
C THR A 48 0.71 2.91 6.13
N ILE A 49 0.34 2.68 4.87
CA ILE A 49 -1.06 2.51 4.43
C ILE A 49 -1.73 1.39 5.23
N ALA A 50 -1.07 0.23 5.34
CA ALA A 50 -1.58 -0.91 6.08
C ALA A 50 -1.85 -0.56 7.55
N SER A 51 -0.89 0.11 8.19
CA SER A 51 -1.00 0.56 9.58
C SER A 51 -2.17 1.54 9.79
N VAL A 52 -2.34 2.56 8.95
CA VAL A 52 -3.40 3.58 9.15
C VAL A 52 -4.79 3.08 8.78
N LEU A 53 -4.88 2.01 7.97
CA LEU A 53 -6.13 1.36 7.61
C LEU A 53 -6.43 0.13 8.48
N ASN A 54 -5.55 -0.19 9.44
CA ASN A 54 -5.65 -1.38 10.29
C ASN A 54 -5.82 -2.68 9.48
N VAL A 55 -5.06 -2.80 8.39
CA VAL A 55 -4.98 -4.00 7.54
C VAL A 55 -3.57 -4.58 7.57
N LYS A 56 -3.42 -5.84 7.18
CA LYS A 56 -2.11 -6.50 7.07
C LYS A 56 -1.63 -6.44 5.63
N TYR A 57 -0.40 -5.94 5.42
CA TYR A 57 0.30 -6.06 4.15
C TYR A 57 1.48 -7.02 4.32
N GLU A 58 1.50 -8.11 3.58
CA GLU A 58 2.57 -9.11 3.62
C GLU A 58 3.29 -9.16 2.28
N GLN A 59 4.56 -8.77 2.27
CA GLN A 59 5.46 -9.01 1.14
C GLN A 59 6.48 -10.07 1.54
N ALA A 60 6.42 -11.23 0.89
CA ALA A 60 7.31 -12.34 1.17
C ALA A 60 7.66 -13.09 -0.12
N PHE A 61 8.91 -13.54 -0.20
CA PHE A 61 9.30 -14.63 -1.10
C PHE A 61 8.87 -15.94 -0.48
N VAL A 62 8.25 -16.81 -1.26
CA VAL A 62 7.85 -18.15 -0.83
C VAL A 62 8.78 -19.15 -1.51
N LEU A 63 9.52 -19.90 -0.71
CA LEU A 63 10.42 -20.94 -1.18
C LEU A 63 9.63 -22.21 -1.56
N PRO A 64 10.20 -23.12 -2.39
CA PRO A 64 9.51 -24.36 -2.78
C PRO A 64 9.11 -25.27 -1.61
N ASN A 65 9.80 -25.16 -0.48
CA ASN A 65 9.49 -25.89 0.76
C ASN A 65 8.41 -25.22 1.62
N GLY A 66 7.85 -24.08 1.19
CA GLY A 66 6.83 -23.30 1.90
C GLY A 66 7.37 -22.26 2.89
N GLU A 67 8.68 -22.18 3.08
CA GLU A 67 9.29 -21.15 3.94
C GLU A 67 9.12 -19.75 3.32
N LYS A 68 8.83 -18.75 4.18
CA LYS A 68 8.61 -17.36 3.76
C LYS A 68 9.78 -16.48 4.18
N ILE A 69 10.39 -15.79 3.22
CA ILE A 69 11.39 -14.74 3.47
C ILE A 69 10.72 -13.39 3.20
N GLY A 70 10.39 -12.66 4.25
CA GLY A 70 9.80 -11.33 4.17
C GLY A 70 10.31 -10.43 5.29
N LYS A 71 10.10 -9.12 5.17
CA LYS A 71 10.30 -8.22 6.30
C LYS A 71 9.18 -8.46 7.31
N ALA A 72 9.48 -9.17 8.40
CA ALA A 72 8.59 -9.32 9.53
C ALA A 72 8.58 -8.01 10.34
N ARG A 73 7.55 -7.18 10.17
CA ARG A 73 7.10 -6.21 11.16
C ARG A 73 5.60 -6.07 11.10
#